data_AF-A0A8H7M9F4-F1
#
_entry.id   AF-A0A8H7M9F4-F1
#
_cell.length_a   1.000
_cell.length_b   1.000
_cell.length_c   1.000
_cell.angle_alpha   90.00
_cell.angle_beta   90.00
_cell.angle_gamma   90.00
#
_symmetry.space_group_name_H-M   'P 1'
#
loop_
_entity.id
_entity.type
_entity.pdbx_description
1 polymer ?
#
loop_
_entity_poly.entity_id
_entity_poly.type
_entity_poly.pdbx_seq_one_letter_code
_entity_poly.pdbx_strand_id
1 'polypeptide(L)'
;MLAWTRLNLDVPTNQEVLSFLLMNMKDTAGAWAHPHLDQLGSHQAIIQTVEGFKLEFLAAFGNPDATRAAERKITTLTQSGTCADYITKFRTLAMELDWNDAALQGQFARGLHWEVSRQIATCKHRPVTS
;
A
#
# COMPACT_ATOMS: atom_id res chain seq x y z
N MET A 1 -35.16 -13.22 30.82
CA MET A 1 -34.18 -12.12 30.64
C MET A 1 -32.88 -12.75 30.19
N LEU A 2 -32.53 -12.60 28.91
CA LEU A 2 -31.37 -13.26 28.30
C LEU A 2 -30.09 -12.50 28.65
N ALA A 3 -29.07 -13.25 29.03
CA ALA A 3 -27.73 -12.77 29.36
C ALA A 3 -27.02 -12.26 28.11
N TRP A 4 -27.29 -11.02 27.74
CA TRP A 4 -26.46 -10.27 26.80
C TRP A 4 -25.33 -9.59 27.57
N THR A 5 -24.52 -10.38 28.29
CA THR A 5 -23.22 -9.88 28.76
C THR A 5 -22.37 -9.64 27.53
N ARG A 6 -22.27 -8.35 27.19
CA ARG A 6 -21.32 -7.74 26.27
C ARG A 6 -20.11 -8.64 26.07
N LEU A 7 -19.97 -9.14 24.85
CA LEU A 7 -18.70 -9.69 24.38
C LEU A 7 -17.70 -8.53 24.50
N ASN A 8 -16.99 -8.45 25.63
CA ASN A 8 -15.92 -7.49 25.81
C ASN A 8 -14.77 -8.03 24.94
N LEU A 9 -14.81 -7.72 23.64
CA LEU A 9 -13.63 -7.89 22.79
C LEU A 9 -12.60 -6.94 23.37
N ASP A 10 -11.68 -7.48 24.15
CA ASP A 10 -10.53 -6.74 24.64
C ASP A 10 -9.71 -6.40 23.39
N VAL A 11 -9.84 -5.15 22.93
CA VAL A 11 -9.07 -4.67 21.78
C VAL A 11 -7.64 -4.52 22.28
N PRO A 12 -6.66 -5.24 21.70
CA PRO A 12 -5.30 -5.20 22.19
C PRO A 12 -4.74 -3.78 22.09
N THR A 13 -4.02 -3.37 23.13
CA THR A 13 -3.35 -2.08 23.18
C THR A 13 -2.22 -2.02 22.15
N ASN A 14 -1.83 -0.80 21.74
CA ASN A 14 -0.67 -0.63 20.86
C ASN A 14 0.59 -1.31 21.43
N GLN A 15 0.80 -1.28 22.74
CA GLN A 15 1.95 -1.92 23.37
C GLN A 15 1.93 -3.45 23.20
N GLU A 16 0.77 -4.09 23.36
CA GLU A 16 0.61 -5.53 23.15
C GLU A 16 0.82 -5.92 21.69
N VAL A 17 0.26 -5.14 20.75
CA VAL A 17 0.45 -5.35 19.32
C VAL A 17 1.92 -5.18 18.93
N LEU A 18 2.59 -4.12 19.42
CA LEU A 18 4.00 -3.86 19.13
C LEU A 18 4.92 -4.92 19.72
N SER A 19 4.68 -5.34 20.97
CA SER A 19 5.41 -6.44 21.59
C SER A 19 5.33 -7.71 20.74
N PHE A 20 4.11 -8.08 20.33
CA PHE A 20 3.90 -9.25 19.48
C PHE A 20 4.63 -9.13 18.13
N LEU A 21 4.52 -7.99 17.44
CA LEU A 21 5.15 -7.77 16.14
C LEU A 21 6.68 -7.85 16.24
N LEU A 22 7.28 -7.17 17.22
CA LEU A 22 8.73 -7.13 17.38
C LEU A 22 9.31 -8.49 17.80
N MET A 23 8.64 -9.22 18.69
CA MET A 23 9.07 -10.56 19.12
C MET A 23 9.02 -11.62 18.01
N ASN A 24 8.17 -11.42 16.99
CA ASN A 24 8.07 -12.35 15.86
C ASN A 24 9.10 -12.08 14.75
N MET A 25 9.92 -11.03 14.87
CA MET A 25 10.99 -10.76 13.92
C MET A 25 12.17 -11.70 14.14
N LYS A 26 12.72 -12.24 13.04
CA LYS A 26 13.84 -13.18 13.06
C LYS A 26 15.01 -12.67 12.23
N ASP A 27 16.18 -13.25 12.47
CA ASP A 27 17.41 -12.97 11.72
C ASP A 27 17.73 -11.46 11.68
N THR A 28 17.90 -10.88 10.49
CA THR A 28 18.19 -9.45 10.29
C THR A 28 17.10 -8.55 10.86
N ALA A 29 15.82 -8.92 10.71
CA ALA A 29 14.71 -8.17 11.27
C ALA A 29 14.66 -8.29 12.80
N GLY A 30 15.04 -9.45 13.34
CA GLY A 30 15.18 -9.66 14.77
C GLY A 30 16.25 -8.73 15.37
N ALA A 31 17.44 -8.67 14.76
CA ALA A 31 18.51 -7.78 15.21
C ALA A 31 18.10 -6.29 15.22
N TRP A 32 17.31 -5.87 14.23
CA TRP A 32 16.71 -4.52 14.19
C TRP A 32 15.65 -4.31 15.28
N ALA A 33 14.84 -5.33 15.60
CA ALA A 33 13.77 -5.22 16.58
C ALA A 33 14.25 -5.13 18.05
N HIS A 34 15.43 -5.69 18.39
CA HIS A 34 15.96 -5.73 19.76
C HIS A 34 15.99 -4.38 20.48
N PRO A 35 16.62 -3.31 19.94
CA PRO A 35 16.64 -2.01 20.64
C PRO A 35 15.24 -1.41 20.83
N HIS A 36 14.28 -1.72 19.95
CA HIS A 36 12.89 -1.27 20.08
C HIS A 36 12.13 -2.07 21.15
N LEU A 37 12.43 -3.36 21.32
CA LEU A 37 11.89 -4.19 22.41
C LEU A 37 12.37 -3.70 23.77
N ASP A 38 13.66 -3.41 23.90
CA ASP A 38 14.27 -2.95 25.17
C ASP A 38 13.68 -1.61 25.65
N GLN A 39 13.25 -0.77 24.71
CA GLN A 39 12.67 0.55 24.99
C GLN A 39 11.14 0.52 25.08
N LEU A 40 10.47 -0.60 24.76
CA LEU A 40 9.02 -0.67 24.65
C LEU A 40 8.33 -0.32 25.98
N GLY A 41 7.35 0.58 25.94
CA GLY A 41 6.63 1.05 27.14
C GLY A 41 7.40 2.07 27.98
N SER A 42 8.62 2.44 27.59
CA SER A 42 9.38 3.53 28.22
C SER A 42 9.09 4.88 27.58
N HIS A 43 9.43 5.98 28.28
CA HIS A 43 9.36 7.33 27.71
C HIS A 43 10.38 7.59 26.58
N GLN A 44 11.33 6.66 26.38
CA GLN A 44 12.34 6.74 25.33
C GLN A 44 11.94 5.93 24.08
N ALA A 45 10.79 5.24 24.12
CA ALA A 45 10.30 4.45 23.00
C ALA A 45 10.09 5.33 21.76
N ILE A 46 10.84 5.04 20.70
CA ILE A 46 10.68 5.66 19.38
C ILE A 46 9.38 5.16 18.72
N ILE A 47 9.07 3.87 18.88
CA ILE A 47 7.89 3.22 18.32
C ILE A 47 6.84 3.04 19.41
N GLN A 48 5.78 3.85 19.37
CA GLN A 48 4.70 3.85 20.38
C GLN A 48 3.33 3.45 19.82
N THR A 49 3.20 3.49 18.49
CA THR A 49 1.96 3.16 17.77
C THR A 49 2.25 2.17 16.65
N VAL A 50 1.21 1.45 16.21
CA VAL A 50 1.30 0.53 15.08
C VAL A 50 1.67 1.27 13.79
N GLU A 51 1.20 2.50 13.61
CA GLU A 51 1.56 3.38 12.50
C GLU A 51 3.04 3.76 12.55
N GLY A 52 3.56 4.13 13.73
CA GLY A 52 4.98 4.42 13.92
C GLY A 52 5.87 3.22 13.61
N PHE A 53 5.43 2.01 13.99
CA PHE A 53 6.12 0.78 13.65
C PHE A 53 6.20 0.58 12.13
N LYS A 54 5.09 0.77 11.41
CA LYS A 54 5.08 0.63 9.94
C LYS A 54 6.08 1.59 9.28
N LEU A 55 6.15 2.84 9.74
CA LEU A 55 7.09 3.83 9.20
C LEU A 55 8.54 3.44 9.42
N GLU A 56 8.92 3.09 10.66
CA GLU A 56 10.29 2.69 10.99
C GLU A 56 10.68 1.37 10.30
N PHE A 57 9.75 0.41 10.21
CA PHE A 57 9.96 -0.85 9.52
C PHE A 57 10.19 -0.65 8.01
N LEU A 58 9.38 0.20 7.37
CA LEU A 58 9.57 0.56 5.95
C LEU A 58 10.82 1.40 5.73
N ALA A 59 11.27 2.20 6.70
CA ALA A 59 12.53 2.92 6.60
C ALA A 59 13.73 1.97 6.68
N ALA A 60 13.66 0.94 7.52
CA ALA A 60 14.73 -0.03 7.71
C ALA A 60 14.82 -1.09 6.60
N PHE A 61 13.68 -1.53 6.07
CA PHE A 61 13.60 -2.65 5.12
C PHE A 61 12.97 -2.30 3.78
N GLY A 62 12.27 -1.17 3.68
CA GLY A 62 11.75 -0.68 2.42
C GLY A 62 12.89 -0.22 1.51
N ASN A 63 12.56 -0.08 0.23
CA ASN A 63 13.48 0.47 -0.76
C ASN A 63 12.87 1.78 -1.31
N PRO A 64 13.16 2.94 -0.67
CA PRO A 64 12.62 4.23 -1.09
C PRO A 64 12.97 4.57 -2.55
N ASP A 65 14.12 4.09 -3.03
CA ASP A 65 14.55 4.29 -4.40
C ASP A 65 13.76 3.40 -5.37
N ALA A 66 13.37 2.19 -4.97
CA ALA A 66 12.46 1.36 -5.77
C ALA A 66 11.08 1.99 -5.87
N THR A 67 10.51 2.50 -4.77
CA THR A 67 9.23 3.23 -4.80
C THR A 67 9.32 4.46 -5.69
N ARG A 68 10.37 5.30 -5.55
CA ARG A 68 10.59 6.46 -6.43
C ARG A 68 10.80 6.07 -7.89
N ALA A 69 11.48 4.95 -8.15
CA ALA A 69 11.67 4.44 -9.50
C ALA A 69 10.34 3.94 -10.10
N ALA A 70 9.51 3.26 -9.31
CA ALA A 70 8.17 2.84 -9.68
C ALA A 70 7.28 4.05 -9.98
N GLU A 71 7.33 5.10 -9.15
CA GLU A 71 6.60 6.36 -9.36
C GLU A 71 7.01 7.03 -10.68
N ARG A 72 8.31 7.15 -10.94
CA ARG A 72 8.80 7.70 -12.22
C ARG A 72 8.38 6.85 -13.41
N LYS A 73 8.42 5.53 -13.28
CA LYS A 73 8.01 4.60 -14.34
C LYS A 73 6.51 4.68 -14.60
N ILE A 74 5.66 4.68 -13.56
CA ILE A 74 4.20 4.69 -13.74
C ILE A 74 3.72 6.03 -14.28
N THR A 75 4.34 7.16 -13.86
CA THR A 75 3.99 8.52 -14.32
C THR A 75 4.35 8.74 -15.79
N THR A 76 5.38 8.09 -16.28
CA THR A 76 5.83 8.14 -17.69
C THR A 76 5.30 6.98 -18.54
N LEU A 77 4.59 6.02 -17.93
CA LEU A 77 4.05 4.87 -18.65
C LEU A 77 2.93 5.32 -19.60
N THR A 78 3.16 5.10 -20.89
CA THR A 78 2.15 5.26 -21.94
C THR A 78 1.99 3.95 -22.70
N GLN A 79 0.79 3.69 -23.20
CA GLN A 79 0.49 2.54 -24.03
C GLN A 79 1.15 2.72 -25.40
N SER A 80 2.32 2.12 -25.59
CA SER A 80 3.06 2.11 -26.86
C SER A 80 2.89 0.82 -27.68
N GLY A 81 2.22 -0.19 -27.11
CA GLY A 81 1.98 -1.49 -27.73
C GLY A 81 0.57 -2.00 -27.43
N THR A 82 0.44 -3.29 -27.15
CA THR A 82 -0.88 -3.87 -26.84
C THR A 82 -1.43 -3.32 -25.51
N CYS A 83 -2.75 -3.27 -25.40
CA CYS A 83 -3.41 -2.89 -24.15
C CYS A 83 -3.07 -3.86 -23.01
N ALA A 84 -2.92 -5.16 -23.32
CA ALA A 84 -2.54 -6.18 -22.35
C ALA A 84 -1.13 -5.94 -21.76
N ASP A 85 -0.16 -5.58 -22.60
CA ASP A 85 1.20 -5.23 -22.13
C ASP A 85 1.20 -4.00 -21.23
N TYR A 86 0.40 -2.99 -21.60
CA TYR A 86 0.25 -1.78 -20.80
C TYR A 86 -0.41 -2.08 -19.45
N ILE A 87 -1.53 -2.83 -19.42
CA ILE A 87 -2.21 -3.23 -18.18
C ILE A 87 -1.28 -4.02 -17.27
N THR A 88 -0.50 -4.95 -17.85
CA THR A 88 0.43 -5.78 -17.07
C THR A 88 1.51 -4.92 -16.44
N LYS A 89 2.18 -4.06 -17.22
CA LYS A 89 3.20 -3.13 -16.72
C LYS A 89 2.63 -2.16 -15.67
N PHE A 90 1.44 -1.63 -15.90
CA PHE A 90 0.76 -0.74 -14.96
C PHE A 90 0.46 -1.43 -13.64
N ARG A 91 -0.08 -2.66 -13.66
CA ARG A 91 -0.39 -3.44 -12.45
C ARG A 91 0.86 -3.78 -11.65
N THR A 92 1.94 -4.20 -12.32
CA THR A 92 3.21 -4.50 -11.64
C THR A 92 3.74 -3.27 -10.92
N LEU A 93 3.74 -2.10 -11.58
CA LEU A 93 4.19 -0.85 -10.96
C LEU A 93 3.25 -0.39 -9.85
N ALA A 94 1.94 -0.56 -9.99
CA ALA A 94 0.97 -0.18 -8.97
C ALA A 94 1.11 -0.99 -7.68
N MET A 95 1.56 -2.26 -7.75
CA MET A 95 1.82 -3.08 -6.56
C MET A 95 3.00 -2.59 -5.71
N GLU A 96 3.90 -1.80 -6.31
CA GLU A 96 5.07 -1.23 -5.63
C GLU A 96 4.79 0.18 -5.05
N LEU A 97 3.54 0.67 -5.18
CA LEU A 97 3.13 2.03 -4.84
C LEU A 97 2.00 2.03 -3.80
N ASP A 98 2.13 2.88 -2.79
CA ASP A 98 1.05 3.16 -1.81
C ASP A 98 0.03 4.21 -2.33
N TRP A 99 -0.14 4.32 -3.64
CA TRP A 99 -1.07 5.27 -4.26
C TRP A 99 -2.52 4.82 -4.06
N ASN A 100 -3.42 5.76 -3.79
CA ASN A 100 -4.85 5.46 -3.69
C ASN A 100 -5.49 5.17 -5.06
N ASP A 101 -6.67 4.54 -5.05
CA ASP A 101 -7.40 4.15 -6.26
C ASP A 101 -7.67 5.31 -7.21
N ALA A 102 -7.95 6.52 -6.70
CA ALA A 102 -8.22 7.69 -7.53
C ALA A 102 -6.97 8.14 -8.31
N ALA A 103 -5.80 8.13 -7.65
CA ALA A 103 -4.52 8.44 -8.28
C ALA A 103 -4.15 7.39 -9.34
N LEU A 104 -4.36 6.11 -9.04
CA LEU A 104 -4.12 5.01 -9.98
C LEU A 104 -5.06 5.11 -11.21
N GLN A 105 -6.35 5.37 -11.02
CA GLN A 105 -7.30 5.55 -12.12
C GLN A 105 -6.96 6.75 -12.99
N GLY A 106 -6.60 7.88 -12.37
CA GLY A 106 -6.17 9.09 -13.09
C GLY A 106 -4.93 8.83 -13.94
N GLN A 107 -3.93 8.14 -13.40
CA GLN A 107 -2.72 7.80 -14.14
C GLN A 107 -2.97 6.77 -15.25
N PHE A 108 -3.80 5.76 -14.97
CA PHE A 108 -4.17 4.75 -15.97
C PHE A 108 -4.85 5.39 -17.18
N ALA A 109 -5.79 6.32 -16.96
CA ALA A 109 -6.48 7.06 -18.00
C ALA A 109 -5.55 7.98 -18.81
N ARG A 110 -4.54 8.59 -18.16
CA ARG A 110 -3.53 9.43 -18.83
C ARG A 110 -2.58 8.63 -19.72
N GLY A 111 -2.20 7.43 -19.29
CA GLY A 111 -1.26 6.58 -20.03
C GLY A 111 -1.90 5.76 -21.15
N LEU A 112 -3.23 5.64 -21.19
CA LEU A 112 -3.96 4.99 -22.28
C LEU A 112 -3.74 5.71 -23.61
N HIS A 113 -3.53 4.94 -24.68
CA HIS A 113 -3.32 5.49 -26.01
C HIS A 113 -4.58 6.25 -26.47
N TRP A 114 -4.40 7.42 -27.09
CA TRP A 114 -5.50 8.33 -27.47
C TRP A 114 -6.57 7.65 -28.33
N GLU A 115 -6.18 6.71 -29.21
CA GLU A 115 -7.11 5.95 -30.05
C GLU A 115 -7.99 4.97 -29.22
N VAL A 116 -7.42 4.35 -28.18
CA VAL A 116 -8.16 3.46 -27.28
C VAL A 116 -9.11 4.27 -26.40
N SER A 117 -8.65 5.40 -25.88
CA SER A 117 -9.49 6.37 -25.15
C SER A 117 -10.64 6.90 -26.02
N ARG A 118 -10.38 7.15 -27.31
CA ARG A 118 -11.40 7.55 -28.29
C ARG A 118 -12.44 6.45 -28.51
N GLN A 119 -12.02 5.20 -28.67
CA GLN A 119 -12.95 4.07 -28.83
C GLN A 119 -13.84 3.88 -27.60
N ILE A 120 -13.27 3.95 -26.39
CA ILE A 120 -14.04 3.88 -25.13
C ILE A 120 -15.03 5.04 -25.03
N ALA A 121 -14.61 6.26 -25.38
CA ALA A 121 -15.50 7.42 -25.41
C ALA A 121 -16.65 7.25 -26.43
N THR A 122 -16.36 6.72 -27.63
CA THR A 122 -17.41 6.45 -28.63
C THR A 122 -18.36 5.31 -28.24
N CYS A 123 -17.89 4.29 -27.51
CA CYS A 123 -18.75 3.24 -26.97
C CYS A 123 -19.69 3.77 -25.88
N LYS A 124 -19.24 4.74 -25.06
CA LYS A 124 -20.05 5.38 -24.01
C LYS A 124 -21.13 6.34 -24.57
N HIS A 125 -20.94 6.84 -25.79
CA HIS A 125 -21.84 7.78 -26.47
C HIS A 125 -22.80 7.15 -27.49
N ARG A 126 -22.79 5.82 -27.70
CA ARG A 126 -23.76 5.20 -28.62
C ARG A 126 -25.15 5.24 -27.96
N PRO A 127 -26.13 6.00 -28.48
CA PRO A 127 -27.49 5.89 -28.00
C PRO A 127 -27.99 4.50 -28.38
N VAL A 128 -28.58 3.79 -27.42
CA VAL A 128 -29.37 2.59 -27.73
C VAL A 128 -30.62 3.11 -28.43
N THR A 129 -30.56 3.19 -29.75
CA THR A 129 -31.75 3.36 -30.58
C THR A 129 -32.34 1.98 -30.79
N SER A 130 -33.40 1.69 -30.05
CA SER A 130 -34.43 0.72 -30.43
C SER A 130 -35.71 1.48 -30.67
#